data_AF-A0A4Y2KN41-F1
#
_entry.id   AF-A0A4Y2KN41-F1
#
_cell.length_a   1.000
_cell.length_b   1.000
_cell.length_c   1.000
_cell.angle_alpha   90.00
_cell.angle_beta   90.00
_cell.angle_gamma   90.00
#
_symmetry.space_group_name_H-M   'P 1'
#
loop_
_entity.id
_entity.type
_entity.pdbx_description
1 polymer ?
#
loop_
_entity_poly.entity_id
_entity_poly.type
_entity_poly.pdbx_seq_one_letter_code
_entity_poly.pdbx_strand_id
1 'polypeptide(L)'
;MKEVYGEQCLARCTIFRWCQRYEVGCVNVKDLPRPGQAHVVTKSAGISIVDELIRQNRRITTHEIAVELFLYYRWFSKKRDE
;
A
#
# COMPACT_ATOMS: atom_id res chain seq x y z
N MET A 1 -2.94 -16.41 40.61
CA MET A 1 -2.55 -15.34 39.66
C MET A 1 -3.36 -14.12 40.04
N LYS A 2 -2.74 -12.99 40.36
CA LYS A 2 -3.45 -11.77 40.83
C LYS A 2 -3.56 -10.79 39.67
N GLU A 3 -4.74 -10.23 39.45
CA GLU A 3 -4.93 -9.15 38.50
C GLU A 3 -4.30 -7.86 39.05
N VAL A 4 -3.34 -7.32 38.32
CA VAL A 4 -2.60 -6.10 38.71
C VAL A 4 -3.24 -4.85 38.09
N TYR A 5 -3.82 -4.98 36.89
CA TYR A 5 -4.33 -3.86 36.10
C TYR A 5 -5.86 -3.75 36.05
N GLY A 6 -6.59 -4.72 36.61
CA GLY A 6 -8.05 -4.74 36.63
C GLY A 6 -8.66 -4.45 35.25
N GLU A 7 -9.60 -3.51 35.19
CA GLU A 7 -10.29 -3.11 33.95
C GLU A 7 -9.38 -2.48 32.87
N GLN A 8 -8.21 -1.98 33.25
CA GLN A 8 -7.23 -1.41 32.30
C GLN A 8 -6.33 -2.48 31.67
N CYS A 9 -6.62 -3.77 31.89
CA CYS A 9 -5.89 -4.88 31.30
C CYS A 9 -6.11 -4.95 29.79
N LEU A 10 -5.05 -5.26 29.04
CA LEU A 10 -5.15 -5.53 27.61
C LEU A 10 -5.99 -6.78 27.36
N ALA A 11 -6.81 -6.75 26.32
CA ALA A 11 -7.56 -7.91 25.88
C ALA A 11 -6.61 -9.11 25.62
N ARG A 12 -7.07 -10.33 25.94
CA ARG A 12 -6.27 -11.56 25.81
C ARG A 12 -5.70 -11.77 24.41
N CYS A 13 -6.42 -11.36 23.37
CA CYS A 13 -5.95 -11.41 21.97
C CYS A 13 -4.74 -10.51 21.72
N THR A 14 -4.68 -9.34 22.37
CA THR A 14 -3.54 -8.42 22.28
C THR A 14 -2.32 -9.03 22.96
N ILE A 15 -2.49 -9.60 24.16
CA ILE A 15 -1.40 -10.26 24.90
C ILE A 15 -0.81 -11.41 24.07
N PHE A 16 -1.65 -12.28 23.51
CA PHE A 16 -1.19 -13.40 22.69
C PHE A 16 -0.42 -12.94 21.45
N ARG A 17 -0.89 -11.90 20.76
CA ARG A 17 -0.17 -11.29 19.62
C ARG A 17 1.19 -10.75 20.02
N TRP A 18 1.33 -10.17 21.21
CA TRP A 18 2.62 -9.72 21.74
C TRP A 18 3.55 -10.89 22.07
N CYS A 19 3.08 -11.96 22.71
CA CYS A 19 3.88 -13.17 22.98
C CYS A 19 4.47 -13.76 21.69
N GLN A 20 3.65 -13.94 20.66
CA GLN A 20 4.11 -14.43 19.36
C GLN A 20 5.17 -13.53 18.73
N ARG A 21 5.01 -12.21 18.82
CA ARG A 21 6.01 -11.24 18.33
C ARG A 21 7.34 -11.34 19.07
N TYR A 22 7.30 -11.54 20.39
CA TYR A 22 8.51 -11.76 21.18
C TYR A 22 9.22 -13.06 20.83
N GLU A 23 8.48 -14.14 20.60
CA GLU A 23 9.04 -15.44 20.17
C GLU A 23 9.81 -15.32 18.84
N VAL A 24 9.37 -14.47 17.92
CA VAL A 24 10.07 -14.18 16.65
C VAL A 24 11.14 -13.08 16.78
N GLY A 25 11.53 -12.69 18.00
CA GLY A 25 12.62 -11.74 18.25
C GLY A 25 12.25 -10.26 18.16
N CYS A 26 10.96 -9.91 18.07
CA CYS A 26 10.52 -8.51 18.12
C CYS A 26 10.54 -8.00 19.56
N VAL A 27 11.72 -7.59 20.03
CA VAL A 27 11.93 -7.11 21.40
C VAL A 27 11.65 -5.62 21.60
N ASN A 28 11.51 -4.86 20.50
CA ASN A 28 11.23 -3.43 20.58
C ASN A 28 9.81 -3.18 21.09
N VAL A 29 9.73 -2.47 22.22
CA VAL A 29 8.46 -2.09 22.88
C VAL A 29 7.84 -0.86 22.22
N LYS A 30 8.65 -0.01 21.56
CA LYS A 30 8.14 1.18 20.89
C LYS A 30 7.43 0.79 19.61
N ASP A 31 6.32 1.48 19.31
CA ASP A 31 5.65 1.36 18.04
C ASP A 31 6.62 1.69 16.90
N LEU A 32 6.66 0.80 15.90
CA LEU A 32 7.31 1.10 14.64
C LEU A 32 6.54 2.24 13.95
N PRO A 33 7.21 3.04 13.11
CA PRO A 33 6.50 4.00 12.28
C PRO A 33 5.40 3.27 11.52
N ARG A 34 4.17 3.82 11.58
CA ARG A 34 3.07 3.28 10.79
C ARG A 34 3.51 3.33 9.33
N PRO A 35 3.30 2.26 8.54
CA PRO A 35 3.54 2.35 7.11
C PRO A 35 2.75 3.54 6.59
N GLY A 36 3.47 4.52 6.04
CA GLY A 36 2.86 5.67 5.39
C GLY A 36 2.09 5.20 4.15
N GLN A 37 1.32 6.11 3.56
CA GLN A 37 0.76 5.85 2.25
C GLN A 37 1.90 5.54 1.28
N ALA A 38 1.83 4.41 0.58
CA ALA A 38 2.83 4.07 -0.42
C ALA A 38 3.02 5.26 -1.36
N HIS A 39 4.26 5.57 -1.71
CA HIS A 39 4.58 6.69 -2.58
C HIS A 39 3.76 6.53 -3.86
N VAL A 40 2.69 7.32 -4.01
CA VAL A 40 1.90 7.30 -5.23
C VAL A 40 2.77 7.98 -6.27
N VAL A 41 3.44 7.18 -7.10
CA VAL A 41 4.17 7.68 -8.26
C VAL A 41 3.11 8.00 -9.32
N THR A 42 2.36 9.07 -9.08
CA THR A 42 1.44 9.65 -10.06
C THR A 42 2.29 10.46 -11.03
N LYS A 43 2.88 9.80 -12.02
CA LYS A 43 3.47 10.52 -13.16
C LYS A 43 2.34 11.31 -13.83
N SER A 44 2.50 12.62 -13.93
CA SER A 44 1.50 13.52 -14.53
C SER A 44 1.07 13.08 -15.93
N ALA A 45 2.00 12.51 -16.71
CA ALA A 45 1.70 11.94 -18.01
C ALA A 45 0.72 10.75 -17.97
N GLY A 46 0.82 9.87 -16.96
CA GLY A 46 -0.11 8.76 -16.78
C GLY A 46 -1.52 9.25 -16.43
N ILE A 47 -1.63 10.32 -15.63
CA ILE A 47 -2.92 10.94 -15.30
C ILE A 47 -3.56 11.53 -16.57
N SER A 48 -2.77 12.20 -17.42
CA SER A 48 -3.27 12.80 -18.66
C SER A 48 -3.83 11.76 -19.63
N ILE A 49 -3.14 10.61 -19.78
CA ILE A 49 -3.60 9.51 -20.64
C ILE A 49 -4.92 8.96 -20.14
N VAL A 50 -5.05 8.74 -18.83
CA VAL A 50 -6.30 8.25 -18.24
C VAL A 50 -7.44 9.25 -18.41
N ASP A 51 -7.19 10.55 -18.20
CA ASP A 51 -8.22 11.59 -18.38
C ASP A 51 -8.71 11.65 -19.83
N GLU A 52 -7.79 11.56 -20.80
CA GLU A 52 -8.13 11.55 -22.21
C GLU A 52 -8.96 10.32 -22.60
N LEU A 53 -8.58 9.13 -22.14
CA LEU A 53 -9.30 7.89 -22.39
C LEU A 53 -10.74 7.92 -21.82
N ILE A 54 -10.92 8.48 -20.63
CA ILE A 54 -12.26 8.64 -20.01
C ILE A 54 -13.12 9.63 -20.79
N ARG A 55 -12.52 10.73 -21.30
CA ARG A 55 -13.22 11.71 -22.14
C ARG A 55 -13.66 11.11 -23.47
N GLN A 56 -12.82 10.27 -24.08
CA GLN A 56 -13.11 9.61 -25.36
C GLN A 56 -14.14 8.49 -25.23
N ASN A 57 -14.04 7.67 -24.17
CA ASN A 57 -14.95 6.56 -23.93
C ASN A 57 -15.35 6.48 -22.45
N ARG A 58 -16.55 6.96 -22.14
CA ARG A 58 -17.10 6.90 -20.77
C ARG A 58 -17.40 5.50 -20.26
N ARG A 59 -17.41 4.47 -21.13
CA ARG A 59 -17.62 3.06 -20.76
C ARG A 59 -16.32 2.25 -20.71
N ILE A 60 -15.16 2.92 -20.74
CA ILE A 60 -13.88 2.24 -20.70
C ILE A 60 -13.73 1.41 -19.41
N THR A 61 -13.16 0.22 -19.56
CA THR A 61 -12.91 -0.71 -18.45
C THR A 61 -11.52 -0.48 -17.85
N THR A 62 -11.36 -0.86 -16.58
CA THR A 62 -10.05 -0.80 -15.90
C THR A 62 -8.97 -1.61 -16.64
N HIS A 63 -9.35 -2.70 -17.31
CA HIS A 63 -8.43 -3.53 -18.08
C HIS A 63 -7.87 -2.77 -19.31
N GLU A 64 -8.73 -2.10 -20.06
CA GLU A 64 -8.32 -1.30 -21.22
C GLU A 64 -7.39 -0.15 -20.80
N ILE A 65 -7.72 0.55 -19.69
CA ILE A 65 -6.84 1.57 -19.11
C ILE A 65 -5.46 0.99 -18.74
N ALA A 66 -5.44 -0.20 -18.13
CA ALA A 66 -4.20 -0.86 -17.74
C ALA A 66 -3.32 -1.23 -18.94
N VAL A 67 -3.93 -1.70 -20.03
CA VAL A 67 -3.22 -2.02 -21.29
C VAL A 67 -2.60 -0.77 -21.89
N GLU A 68 -3.34 0.33 -22.01
CA GLU A 68 -2.84 1.59 -22.56
C GLU A 68 -1.67 2.16 -21.73
N LEU A 69 -1.80 2.15 -20.40
CA LEU A 69 -0.72 2.58 -19.52
C LEU A 69 0.51 1.66 -19.65
N PHE A 70 0.33 0.36 -19.82
CA PHE A 70 1.43 -0.58 -20.02
C PHE A 70 2.18 -0.30 -21.31
N LEU A 71 1.48 -0.03 -22.42
CA LEU A 71 2.09 0.33 -23.70
C LEU A 71 2.86 1.65 -23.61
N TYR A 72 2.27 2.66 -22.96
CA TYR A 72 2.93 3.94 -22.72
C TYR A 72 4.24 3.78 -21.94
N TYR A 73 4.21 3.05 -20.82
CA TYR A 73 5.41 2.86 -20.02
C TYR A 73 6.46 2.01 -20.73
N ARG A 74 6.05 1.00 -21.50
CA ARG A 74 6.96 0.21 -22.33
C ARG A 74 7.69 1.05 -23.37
N TRP A 75 6.96 1.92 -24.08
CA TRP A 75 7.54 2.86 -25.03
C TRP A 75 8.49 3.84 -24.34
N PHE A 76 8.06 4.39 -23.20
CA PHE A 76 8.84 5.38 -22.45
C PHE A 76 10.14 4.79 -21.90
N SER A 77 10.12 3.54 -21.43
CA SER A 77 11.34 2.83 -21.02
C SER A 77 12.28 2.62 -22.21
N LYS A 78 11.77 2.15 -23.36
CA LYS A 78 12.60 1.94 -24.56
C LYS A 78 13.28 3.23 -25.04
N LYS A 79 12.57 4.35 -24.99
CA LYS A 79 13.10 5.66 -25.40
C LYS A 79 14.16 6.23 -24.45
N ARG A 80 14.22 5.75 -23.20
CA ARG A 80 15.23 6.20 -22.23
C ARG A 80 16.57 5.50 -22.42
N ASP A 81 16.55 4.30 -23.00
CA ASP A 81 17.73 3.46 -23.21
C ASP A 81 18.41 3.72 -24.58
N GLU A 82 17.87 4.64 -25.40
CA GLU A 82 18.44 5.16 -26.66
C GLU A 82 19.05 6.56 -26.45
#